data_AF-A0A3M1BA61-F1
#
_entry.id   AF-A0A3M1BA61-F1
#
_cell.length_a   1.000
_cell.length_b   1.000
_cell.length_c   1.000
_cell.angle_alpha   90.00
_cell.angle_beta   90.00
_cell.angle_gamma   90.00
#
_symmetry.space_group_name_H-M   'P 1'
#
loop_
_entity.id
_entity.type
_entity.pdbx_description
1 polymer ?
#
loop_
_entity_poly.entity_id
_entity_poly.type
_entity_poly.pdbx_seq_one_letter_code
_entity_poly.pdbx_strand_id
1 'polypeptide(L)'
;MKKHLSLVLRVIVAAIFLQTLYFKFTGAPESVYIFTTLGAEPAGRILSGILELVCAVLLLYRPTMIYGALGSLGVISGALLSHLFVLGIEVMDDGGLLFGLALTVFLCSLALIIMHKSELFRIQSNH
;
A
#
# COMPACT_ATOMS: atom_id res chain seq x y z
N MET A 1 -18.70 16.37 -3.09
CA MET A 1 -18.03 15.92 -1.84
C MET A 1 -17.43 14.52 -1.95
N LYS A 2 -18.21 13.44 -2.15
CA LYS A 2 -17.67 12.05 -2.26
C LYS A 2 -16.56 11.86 -3.31
N LYS A 3 -16.67 12.52 -4.48
CA LYS A 3 -15.67 12.47 -5.56
C LYS A 3 -14.33 13.12 -5.19
N HIS A 4 -14.34 14.24 -4.46
CA HIS A 4 -13.11 14.92 -4.04
C HIS A 4 -12.43 14.14 -2.92
N LEU A 5 -13.20 13.62 -1.96
CA LEU A 5 -12.67 12.76 -0.90
C LEU A 5 -12.01 11.49 -1.48
N SER A 6 -12.68 10.81 -2.42
CA SER A 6 -12.09 9.66 -3.12
C SER A 6 -10.77 10.02 -3.82
N LEU A 7 -10.71 11.15 -4.53
CA LEU A 7 -9.47 11.60 -5.17
C LEU A 7 -8.35 11.85 -4.15
N VAL A 8 -8.65 12.53 -3.04
CA VAL A 8 -7.67 12.80 -1.98
C VAL A 8 -7.12 11.51 -1.39
N LEU A 9 -7.98 10.55 -1.04
CA LEU A 9 -7.55 9.26 -0.49
C LEU A 9 -6.66 8.48 -1.48
N ARG A 10 -7.01 8.49 -2.77
CA ARG A 10 -6.22 7.83 -3.83
C ARG A 10 -4.83 8.45 -3.95
N VAL A 11 -4.75 9.78 -3.91
CA VAL A 11 -3.48 10.51 -4.00
C VAL A 11 -2.63 10.27 -2.76
N ILE A 12 -3.21 10.24 -1.56
CA ILE A 12 -2.48 9.92 -0.32
C ILE A 12 -1.83 8.53 -0.43
N VAL A 13 -2.60 7.50 -0.79
CA VAL A 13 -2.06 6.13 -0.90
C VAL A 13 -0.99 6.05 -2.00
N ALA A 14 -1.25 6.62 -3.18
CA ALA A 14 -0.28 6.61 -4.27
C ALA A 14 1.01 7.35 -3.90
N ALA A 15 0.92 8.49 -3.22
CA ALA A 15 2.10 9.25 -2.78
C ALA A 15 2.94 8.47 -1.77
N ILE A 16 2.31 7.83 -0.78
CA ILE A 16 3.02 7.00 0.20
C ILE A 16 3.71 5.83 -0.49
N PHE A 17 3.03 5.12 -1.40
CA PHE A 17 3.67 4.06 -2.19
C PHE A 17 4.83 4.59 -3.03
N LEU A 18 4.65 5.67 -3.80
CA LEU A 18 5.75 6.23 -4.60
C LEU A 18 6.96 6.61 -3.74
N GLN A 19 6.73 7.10 -2.52
CA GLN A 19 7.80 7.33 -1.54
C GLN A 19 8.47 6.02 -1.10
N THR A 20 7.71 4.97 -0.73
CA THR A 20 8.30 3.68 -0.32
C THR A 20 9.07 3.00 -1.45
N LEU A 21 8.63 3.16 -2.70
CA LEU A 21 9.33 2.65 -3.88
C LEU A 21 10.74 3.20 -4.01
N TYR A 22 10.96 4.49 -3.70
CA TYR A 22 12.30 5.07 -3.74
C TYR A 22 13.24 4.28 -2.82
N PHE A 23 12.86 4.07 -1.56
CA PHE A 23 13.67 3.33 -0.60
C PHE A 23 13.85 1.86 -0.99
N LYS A 24 12.79 1.24 -1.51
CA LYS A 24 12.83 -0.16 -1.95
C LYS A 24 13.73 -0.34 -3.16
N PHE A 25 13.60 0.44 -4.23
CA PHE A 25 14.37 0.22 -5.45
C PHE A 25 15.80 0.72 -5.37
N THR A 26 16.08 1.74 -4.56
CA THR A 26 17.46 2.19 -4.30
C THR A 26 18.22 1.28 -3.34
N GLY A 27 17.54 0.35 -2.66
CA GLY A 27 18.16 -0.52 -1.66
C GLY A 27 18.61 0.28 -0.43
N ALA A 28 17.80 1.25 0.00
CA ALA A 28 18.09 2.03 1.19
C ALA A 28 18.33 1.12 2.42
N PRO A 29 19.27 1.46 3.32
CA PRO A 29 19.66 0.59 4.43
C PRO A 29 18.49 0.08 5.27
N GLU A 30 17.52 0.96 5.56
CA GLU A 30 16.30 0.63 6.30
C GLU A 30 15.42 -0.37 5.55
N SER A 31 15.25 -0.20 4.24
CA SER A 31 14.50 -1.14 3.43
C SER A 31 15.20 -2.50 3.37
N VAL A 32 16.53 -2.53 3.19
CA VAL A 32 17.30 -3.78 3.19
C VAL A 32 17.20 -4.48 4.54
N TYR A 33 17.31 -3.74 5.65
CA TYR A 33 17.15 -4.25 7.00
C TYR A 33 15.79 -4.93 7.19
N ILE A 34 14.69 -4.26 6.84
CA ILE A 34 13.32 -4.81 6.97
C ILE A 34 13.20 -6.14 6.23
N PHE A 35 13.56 -6.19 4.96
CA PHE A 35 13.40 -7.40 4.16
C PHE A 35 14.40 -8.51 4.53
N THR A 36 15.57 -8.16 5.05
CA THR A 36 16.53 -9.14 5.59
C THR A 36 15.98 -9.77 6.87
N THR A 37 15.44 -8.96 7.78
CA THR A 37 14.80 -9.42 9.02
C THR A 37 13.61 -10.33 8.74
N LEU A 38 12.86 -10.06 7.67
CA LEU A 38 11.76 -10.91 7.21
C LEU A 38 12.20 -12.16 6.44
N GLY A 39 13.51 -12.35 6.19
CA GLY A 39 14.03 -13.46 5.39
C GLY A 39 13.62 -13.40 3.91
N ALA A 40 13.25 -12.21 3.43
CA ALA A 40 12.66 -11.98 2.11
C ALA A 40 13.53 -11.10 1.19
N GLU A 41 14.72 -10.68 1.62
CA GLU A 41 15.65 -9.92 0.79
C GLU A 41 16.35 -10.83 -0.26
N PRO A 42 16.53 -10.39 -1.53
CA PRO A 42 16.02 -9.17 -2.16
C PRO A 42 14.65 -9.35 -2.83
N ALA A 43 14.21 -10.59 -3.02
CA ALA A 43 13.05 -10.92 -3.85
C ALA A 43 11.76 -10.27 -3.33
N GLY A 44 11.50 -10.34 -2.03
CA GLY A 44 10.35 -9.72 -1.37
C GLY A 44 10.39 -8.18 -1.42
N ARG A 45 11.57 -7.57 -1.30
CA ARG A 45 11.73 -6.11 -1.44
C ARG A 45 11.33 -5.65 -2.83
N ILE A 46 11.89 -6.31 -3.85
CA ILE A 46 11.62 -5.95 -5.25
C ILE A 46 10.18 -6.30 -5.65
N LEU A 47 9.68 -7.48 -5.28
CA LEU A 47 8.30 -7.91 -5.59
C LEU A 47 7.28 -6.98 -4.93
N SER A 48 7.44 -6.67 -3.65
CA SER A 48 6.53 -5.73 -2.97
C SER A 48 6.60 -4.33 -3.59
N GLY A 49 7.79 -3.86 -3.99
CA GLY A 49 7.94 -2.61 -4.74
C GLY A 49 7.19 -2.64 -6.08
N ILE A 50 7.29 -3.71 -6.86
CA ILE A 50 6.53 -3.82 -8.12
C ILE A 50 5.02 -3.80 -7.85
N LEU A 51 4.55 -4.53 -6.84
CA LEU A 51 3.13 -4.56 -6.47
C LEU A 51 2.63 -3.18 -6.02
N GLU A 52 3.41 -2.46 -5.21
CA GLU A 52 3.10 -1.09 -4.78
C GLU A 52 3.02 -0.11 -5.96
N LEU A 53 3.95 -0.21 -6.92
CA LEU A 53 3.93 0.60 -8.13
C LEU A 53 2.67 0.34 -8.96
N VAL A 54 2.33 -0.93 -9.18
CA VAL A 54 1.09 -1.31 -9.89
C VAL A 54 -0.12 -0.73 -9.15
N CYS A 55 -0.20 -0.90 -7.83
CA CYS A 55 -1.31 -0.37 -7.03
C CYS A 55 -1.41 1.16 -7.13
N ALA A 56 -0.29 1.88 -7.05
CA ALA A 56 -0.26 3.34 -7.17
C ALA A 56 -0.78 3.81 -8.55
N VAL A 57 -0.34 3.17 -9.64
CA VAL A 57 -0.81 3.48 -11.00
C VAL A 57 -2.31 3.21 -11.14
N LEU A 58 -2.76 2.01 -10.71
CA LEU A 58 -4.17 1.64 -10.78
C LEU A 58 -5.05 2.58 -9.97
N LEU A 59 -4.57 3.03 -8.80
CA LEU A 59 -5.26 4.00 -7.96
C LEU A 59 -5.44 5.34 -8.66
N LEU A 60 -4.50 5.82 -9.47
CA LEU A 60 -4.59 7.13 -10.14
C LEU A 60 -5.51 7.11 -11.38
N TYR A 61 -5.67 5.95 -12.03
CA TYR A 61 -6.59 5.79 -13.15
C TYR A 61 -8.00 5.38 -12.68
N ARG A 62 -9.00 6.24 -12.93
CA ARG A 62 -10.37 6.08 -12.38
C ARG A 62 -11.00 4.71 -12.67
N PRO A 63 -10.97 4.18 -13.91
CA PRO A 63 -11.60 2.89 -14.22
C PRO A 63 -11.01 1.69 -13.49
N THR A 64 -9.76 1.79 -13.02
CA THR A 64 -9.04 0.69 -12.36
C THR A 64 -8.81 0.91 -10.88
N MET A 65 -9.30 2.01 -10.33
CA MET A 65 -9.03 2.43 -8.97
C MET A 65 -9.45 1.39 -7.93
N ILE A 66 -10.55 0.67 -8.15
CA ILE A 66 -11.00 -0.36 -7.21
C ILE A 66 -10.01 -1.52 -7.10
N TYR A 67 -9.38 -1.92 -8.21
CA TYR A 67 -8.33 -2.93 -8.21
C TYR A 67 -7.06 -2.41 -7.52
N GLY A 68 -6.72 -1.15 -7.75
CA GLY A 68 -5.64 -0.48 -7.02
C GLY A 68 -5.89 -0.46 -5.51
N ALA A 69 -7.11 -0.14 -5.07
CA ALA A 69 -7.46 -0.11 -3.65
C ALA A 69 -7.44 -1.50 -3.00
N LEU A 70 -7.96 -2.53 -3.67
CA LEU A 70 -7.91 -3.92 -3.21
C LEU A 70 -6.48 -4.44 -3.12
N GLY A 71 -5.67 -4.20 -4.17
CA GLY A 71 -4.25 -4.56 -4.17
C GLY A 71 -3.46 -3.85 -3.08
N SER A 72 -3.70 -2.55 -2.89
CA SER A 72 -3.08 -1.74 -1.82
C SER A 72 -3.40 -2.32 -0.44
N LEU A 73 -4.68 -2.67 -0.20
CA LEU A 73 -5.10 -3.27 1.06
C LEU A 73 -4.38 -4.61 1.30
N GLY A 74 -4.24 -5.45 0.28
CA GLY A 74 -3.53 -6.73 0.39
C GLY A 74 -2.04 -6.55 0.70
N VAL A 75 -1.35 -5.71 -0.07
CA VAL A 75 0.09 -5.45 0.12
C VAL A 75 0.37 -4.85 1.49
N ILE A 76 -0.37 -3.81 1.87
CA ILE A 76 -0.13 -3.11 3.13
C ILE A 76 -0.54 -3.94 4.36
N SER A 77 -1.49 -4.86 4.21
CA SER A 77 -1.81 -5.82 5.27
C SER A 77 -0.60 -6.71 5.57
N GLY A 78 0.14 -7.13 4.54
CA GLY A 78 1.41 -7.85 4.73
C GLY A 78 2.40 -7.04 5.56
N ALA A 79 2.59 -5.76 5.24
CA ALA A 79 3.47 -4.86 6.00
C ALA A 79 3.01 -4.68 7.47
N LEU A 80 1.72 -4.45 7.70
CA LEU A 80 1.17 -4.33 9.06
C LEU A 80 1.34 -5.61 9.87
N LEU A 81 1.07 -6.78 9.28
CA LEU A 81 1.30 -8.06 9.94
C LEU A 81 2.78 -8.26 10.26
N SER A 82 3.68 -7.92 9.35
CA SER A 82 5.12 -7.94 9.61
C SER A 82 5.52 -7.05 10.80
N HIS A 83 4.95 -5.85 10.92
CA HIS A 83 5.16 -4.99 12.10
C HIS A 83 4.61 -5.61 13.39
N LEU A 84 3.40 -6.17 13.35
CA LEU A 84 2.77 -6.72 14.56
C LEU A 84 3.42 -8.01 15.07
N PHE A 85 3.98 -8.83 14.17
CA PHE A 85 4.49 -10.16 14.52
C PHE A 85 6.02 -10.28 14.51
N VAL A 86 6.75 -9.45 13.76
CA VAL A 86 8.19 -9.63 13.54
C VAL A 86 9.00 -8.36 13.80
N LEU A 87 8.63 -7.23 13.20
CA LEU A 87 9.47 -6.01 13.22
C LEU A 87 9.27 -5.16 14.47
N GLY A 88 8.07 -5.17 15.06
CA GLY A 88 7.66 -4.19 16.07
C GLY A 88 7.07 -2.93 15.44
N ILE A 89 6.59 -2.01 16.28
CA ILE A 89 6.01 -0.73 15.82
C ILE A 89 7.10 0.21 15.29
N GLU A 90 8.23 0.27 15.99
CA GLU A 90 9.38 1.10 15.66
C GLU A 90 10.48 0.25 15.01
N VAL A 91 11.05 0.77 13.92
CA VAL A 91 12.11 0.10 13.15
C VAL A 91 13.25 1.09 12.98
N MET A 92 14.46 0.72 13.39
CA MET A 92 15.66 1.56 13.26
C MET A 92 15.48 2.99 13.83
N ASP A 93 14.87 3.10 15.00
CA ASP A 93 14.62 4.38 15.69
C ASP A 93 13.78 5.38 14.86
N ASP A 94 12.90 4.89 13.97
CA ASP A 94 12.00 5.71 13.14
C ASP A 94 10.81 6.32 13.90
N GLY A 95 10.70 6.06 15.21
CA GLY A 95 9.58 6.53 16.04
C GLY A 95 8.20 5.98 15.64
N GLY A 96 8.15 4.88 14.87
CA GLY A 96 6.92 4.27 14.38
C GLY A 96 6.36 4.90 13.10
N LEU A 97 7.17 5.66 12.37
CA LEU A 97 6.79 6.31 11.11
C LEU A 97 6.29 5.29 10.08
N LEU A 98 7.04 4.21 9.85
CA LEU A 98 6.67 3.19 8.85
C LEU A 98 5.35 2.50 9.19
N PHE A 99 5.15 2.18 10.46
CA PHE A 99 3.88 1.61 10.93
C PHE A 99 2.71 2.60 10.72
N GLY A 100 2.91 3.87 11.05
CA GLY A 100 1.92 4.93 10.84
C GLY A 100 1.55 5.15 9.37
N LEU A 101 2.54 5.11 8.47
CA LEU A 101 2.32 5.16 7.02
C LEU A 101 1.53 3.93 6.54
N ALA A 102 1.89 2.73 7.02
CA ALA A 102 1.18 1.51 6.67
C ALA A 102 -0.28 1.54 7.14
N LEU A 103 -0.54 2.02 8.36
CA LEU A 103 -1.90 2.18 8.88
C LEU A 103 -2.70 3.22 8.07
N THR A 104 -2.06 4.32 7.68
CA THR A 104 -2.68 5.37 6.85
C THR A 104 -3.12 4.79 5.50
N VAL A 105 -2.25 4.03 4.83
CA VAL A 105 -2.57 3.37 3.57
C VAL A 105 -3.70 2.36 3.76
N PHE A 106 -3.64 1.52 4.80
CA PHE A 106 -4.68 0.54 5.10
C PHE A 106 -6.06 1.19 5.26
N LEU A 107 -6.18 2.23 6.09
CA LEU A 107 -7.44 2.92 6.35
C LEU A 107 -7.95 3.65 5.10
N CYS A 108 -7.07 4.30 4.35
CA CYS A 108 -7.45 4.97 3.10
C CYS A 108 -7.94 3.97 2.04
N SER A 109 -7.23 2.85 1.86
CA SER A 109 -7.61 1.79 0.92
C SER A 109 -8.92 1.13 1.32
N LEU A 110 -9.13 0.84 2.61
CA LEU A 110 -10.39 0.30 3.14
C LEU A 110 -11.56 1.26 2.89
N ALA A 111 -11.37 2.55 3.18
CA ALA A 111 -12.37 3.57 2.92
C ALA A 111 -12.72 3.66 1.42
N LEU A 112 -11.73 3.61 0.53
CA LEU A 112 -11.94 3.60 -0.92
C LEU A 112 -12.77 2.39 -1.37
N ILE A 113 -12.47 1.20 -0.87
CA ILE A 113 -13.24 -0.02 -1.18
C ILE A 113 -14.68 0.13 -0.72
N ILE A 114 -14.93 0.61 0.50
CA ILE A 114 -16.28 0.80 1.04
C ILE A 114 -17.06 1.84 0.21
N MET A 115 -16.39 2.93 -0.19
CA MET A 115 -17.00 4.01 -1.00
C MET A 115 -17.35 3.57 -2.42
N HIS A 116 -16.60 2.64 -3.01
CA HIS A 116 -16.73 2.22 -4.40
C HIS A 116 -17.18 0.75 -4.56
N LYS A 117 -17.65 0.09 -3.49
CA LYS A 117 -18.12 -1.31 -3.53
C LYS A 117 -19.23 -1.57 -4.56
N SER A 118 -20.04 -0.56 -4.90
CA SER A 118 -21.07 -0.67 -5.96
C SER A 118 -20.48 -0.87 -7.35
N GLU A 119 -19.24 -0.41 -7.59
CA GLU A 119 -18.54 -0.64 -8.86
C GLU A 119 -18.14 -2.11 -9.03
N LEU A 120 -17.87 -2.84 -7.94
CA LEU A 120 -17.61 -4.29 -7.99
C LEU A 120 -18.85 -5.07 -8.48
N PHE A 121 -20.02 -4.76 -7.94
CA PHE A 121 -21.27 -5.43 -8.33
C PHE A 121 -21.68 -5.11 -9.77
N ARG A 122 -21.37 -3.91 -10.26
CA ARG A 122 -21.69 -3.50 -11.65
C ARG A 122 -20.80 -4.20 -12.69
N ILE A 123 -19.61 -4.66 -12.29
CA ILE A 123 -18.73 -5.44 -13.17
C ILE A 123 -19.24 -6.89 -13.29
N GLN A 124 -19.77 -7.46 -12.20
CA GLN A 124 -20.31 -8.83 -12.19
C GLN A 124 -21.63 -8.97 -12.95
N SER A 125 -22.45 -7.92 -13.05
CA SER A 125 -23.74 -7.97 -13.75
C SER A 125 -23.66 -7.82 -15.28
N ASN A 126 -22.46 -7.59 -15.82
CA ASN A 126 -22.23 -7.43 -17.27
C ASN A 126 -21.64 -8.70 -17.92
N HIS A 127 -21.62 -9.81 -17.18
CA HIS A 127 -21.30 -11.16 -17.64
C HIS A 127 -22.49 -12.07 -17.39
#